data_AF-A0AAW1MR18-F1
#
_entry.id   AF-A0AAW1MR18-F1
#
_cell.length_a   1.000
_cell.length_b   1.000
_cell.length_c   1.000
_cell.angle_alpha   90.00
_cell.angle_beta   90.00
_cell.angle_gamma   90.00
#
_symmetry.space_group_name_H-M   'P 1'
#
loop_
_entity.id
_entity.type
_entity.pdbx_description
1 polymer ?
#
loop_
_entity_poly.entity_id
_entity_poly.type
_entity_poly.pdbx_seq_one_letter_code
_entity_poly.pdbx_strand_id
1 'polypeptide(L)'
;MEVDKTSEKDHDSGGEENESMDIKVEVCVTCGSGGELLSCDKCPNIYLEVCVTCGSGGELLSCDKCPNIYHIECILPPLRRKPRGVWLCANCRERKANKDHDSDDSSEVCPVTRRCRREAEDLPLHNAELQDLLAEIMKHKDAWPFVRPVQKIEVPDYYDVITKPMDFGTIKYKLNMGEYTCDEEFMSDAVLVFENCNTYNDSDADVYRCGVRLLKVFEKKSKELGLKLPEEMQDDDGAETEQPTKRKRTK
;
A
#
# COMPACT_ATOMS: atom_id res chain seq x y z
N MET A 1 -11.87 -72.32 43.86
CA MET A 1 -13.04 -72.25 42.96
C MET A 1 -12.70 -71.20 41.93
N GLU A 2 -12.42 -71.64 40.71
CA GLU A 2 -12.32 -70.73 39.56
C GLU A 2 -13.69 -70.14 39.22
N VAL A 3 -13.72 -68.98 38.56
CA VAL A 3 -14.34 -68.85 37.24
C VAL A 3 -13.73 -67.66 36.48
N ASP A 4 -13.72 -67.79 35.16
CA ASP A 4 -12.97 -66.97 34.20
C ASP A 4 -13.76 -65.75 33.67
N LYS A 5 -13.01 -64.85 33.02
CA LYS A 5 -13.36 -63.97 31.87
C LYS A 5 -14.83 -63.65 31.55
N THR A 6 -15.10 -62.39 31.22
CA THR A 6 -15.38 -61.99 29.81
C THR A 6 -15.27 -60.48 29.60
N SER A 7 -14.96 -60.10 28.37
CA SER A 7 -14.80 -58.72 27.89
C SER A 7 -15.84 -58.38 26.80
N GLU A 8 -15.98 -57.08 26.53
CA GLU A 8 -16.65 -56.45 25.37
C GLU A 8 -18.18 -56.26 25.36
N LYS A 9 -18.56 -55.17 24.65
CA LYS A 9 -19.90 -54.75 24.16
C LYS A 9 -20.80 -53.99 25.13
N ASP A 10 -21.56 -52.96 24.73
CA ASP A 10 -21.53 -52.07 23.54
C ASP A 10 -22.57 -50.94 23.76
N HIS A 11 -22.28 -49.67 23.40
CA HIS A 11 -23.24 -48.57 23.15
C HIS A 11 -24.25 -48.25 24.33
N ASP A 12 -25.06 -47.20 24.41
CA ASP A 12 -25.39 -45.99 23.65
C ASP A 12 -25.95 -44.96 24.69
N SER A 13 -25.84 -43.62 24.62
CA SER A 13 -25.04 -42.66 23.83
C SER A 13 -24.91 -41.33 24.64
N GLY A 14 -24.11 -40.37 24.17
CA GLY A 14 -23.95 -39.05 24.80
C GLY A 14 -23.24 -38.09 23.86
N GLY A 15 -23.99 -37.41 22.99
CA GLY A 15 -23.43 -36.48 22.01
C GLY A 15 -23.06 -35.15 22.66
N GLU A 16 -21.76 -34.88 22.78
CA GLU A 16 -21.26 -33.53 22.97
C GLU A 16 -21.11 -32.86 21.60
N GLU A 17 -21.86 -31.78 21.42
CA GLU A 17 -21.90 -31.01 20.18
C GLU A 17 -20.58 -30.24 20.02
N ASN A 18 -19.64 -30.78 19.24
CA ASN A 18 -18.47 -30.04 18.78
C ASN A 18 -18.94 -28.91 17.85
N GLU A 19 -19.15 -27.72 18.43
CA GLU A 19 -19.40 -26.50 17.66
C GLU A 19 -18.20 -26.26 16.74
N SER A 20 -18.42 -26.45 15.44
CA SER A 20 -17.41 -26.35 14.42
C SER A 20 -16.89 -24.92 14.34
N MET A 21 -15.68 -24.68 14.88
CA MET A 21 -14.89 -23.53 14.46
C MET A 21 -14.56 -23.71 12.97
N ASP A 22 -15.37 -23.08 12.13
CA ASP A 22 -15.15 -22.95 10.69
C ASP A 22 -13.85 -22.16 10.45
N ILE A 23 -12.72 -22.85 10.50
CA ILE A 23 -11.47 -22.37 9.91
C ILE A 23 -11.70 -22.38 8.40
N LYS A 24 -12.24 -21.28 7.87
CA LYS A 24 -12.33 -21.02 6.44
C LYS A 24 -10.93 -20.87 5.89
N VAL A 25 -10.35 -21.99 5.48
CA VAL A 25 -9.12 -22.03 4.67
C VAL A 25 -9.49 -21.44 3.31
N GLU A 26 -9.19 -20.14 3.11
CA GLU A 26 -9.44 -19.50 1.82
C GLU A 26 -8.46 -20.05 0.77
N VAL A 27 -8.98 -20.99 -0.04
CA VAL A 27 -8.21 -21.65 -1.10
C VAL A 27 -8.02 -20.69 -2.26
N CYS A 28 -6.78 -20.56 -2.75
CA CYS A 28 -6.48 -19.78 -3.94
C CYS A 28 -7.21 -20.34 -5.16
N VAL A 29 -8.22 -19.60 -5.65
CA VAL A 29 -9.20 -20.05 -6.68
C VAL A 29 -8.53 -20.41 -8.02
N THR A 30 -7.30 -19.96 -8.26
CA THR A 30 -6.54 -20.24 -9.50
C THR A 30 -5.61 -21.45 -9.43
N CYS A 31 -5.23 -21.93 -8.24
CA CYS A 31 -4.25 -23.03 -8.11
C CYS A 31 -4.60 -24.12 -7.07
N GLY A 32 -5.69 -23.97 -6.31
CA GLY A 32 -6.17 -25.01 -5.39
C GLY A 32 -5.26 -25.29 -4.19
N SER A 33 -4.21 -24.49 -3.98
CA SER A 33 -3.24 -24.70 -2.90
C SER A 33 -3.73 -24.04 -1.61
N GLY A 34 -3.91 -24.83 -0.55
CA GLY A 34 -4.14 -24.33 0.81
C GLY A 34 -2.86 -24.38 1.64
N GLY A 35 -2.53 -23.30 2.35
CA GLY A 35 -1.35 -23.22 3.22
C GLY A 35 -1.20 -21.84 3.88
N GLU A 36 -0.62 -21.80 5.07
CA GLU A 36 -0.58 -20.64 6.00
C GLU A 36 0.41 -19.51 5.63
N LEU A 37 0.59 -19.16 4.34
CA LEU A 37 1.49 -18.05 3.95
C LEU A 37 0.84 -16.97 3.08
N LEU A 38 1.07 -15.72 3.49
CA LEU A 38 0.61 -14.46 2.89
C LEU A 38 1.30 -14.10 1.55
N SER A 39 1.96 -15.03 0.86
CA SER A 39 2.61 -14.78 -0.44
C SER A 39 2.75 -16.05 -1.28
N CYS A 40 2.16 -16.04 -2.48
CA CYS A 40 2.36 -17.11 -3.46
C CYS A 40 3.51 -16.77 -4.42
N ASP A 41 4.67 -17.39 -4.22
CA ASP A 41 5.90 -17.17 -5.01
C ASP A 41 5.79 -17.55 -6.51
N LYS A 42 4.63 -18.03 -6.97
CA LYS A 42 4.39 -18.47 -8.36
C LYS A 42 3.45 -17.55 -9.16
N CYS A 43 2.94 -16.47 -8.55
CA CYS A 43 1.97 -15.58 -9.19
C CYS A 43 2.56 -14.16 -9.39
N PRO A 44 3.42 -13.94 -10.40
CA PRO A 44 3.82 -12.59 -10.77
C PRO A 44 2.62 -11.84 -11.37
N ASN A 45 2.06 -10.93 -10.58
CA ASN A 45 1.11 -9.89 -11.01
C ASN A 45 -0.29 -10.41 -11.44
N ILE A 46 -1.06 -10.92 -10.48
CA ILE A 46 -2.52 -11.07 -10.64
C ILE A 46 -3.23 -10.19 -9.61
N TYR A 47 -4.10 -9.33 -10.13
CA TYR A 47 -5.05 -8.48 -9.43
C TYR A 47 -5.64 -9.18 -8.19
N LEU A 48 -5.17 -8.81 -7.00
CA LEU A 48 -5.86 -9.14 -5.76
C LEU A 48 -7.13 -8.28 -5.71
N GLU A 49 -8.30 -8.91 -5.85
CA GLU A 49 -9.59 -8.30 -5.52
C GLU A 49 -9.69 -8.16 -3.99
N VAL A 50 -9.01 -7.14 -3.47
CA VAL A 50 -9.04 -6.75 -2.05
C VAL A 50 -9.59 -5.34 -1.90
N CYS A 51 -10.20 -5.08 -0.74
CA CYS A 51 -10.64 -3.75 -0.40
C CYS A 51 -9.45 -2.80 -0.25
N VAL A 52 -9.45 -1.69 -0.98
CA VAL A 52 -8.36 -0.69 -0.93
C VAL A 52 -8.22 -0.01 0.44
N THR A 53 -9.25 -0.07 1.30
CA THR A 53 -9.22 0.54 2.64
C THR A 53 -8.58 -0.37 3.70
N CYS A 54 -8.78 -1.69 3.64
CA CYS A 54 -8.36 -2.63 4.70
C CYS A 54 -7.48 -3.79 4.22
N GLY A 55 -7.23 -3.93 2.91
CA GLY A 55 -6.34 -4.92 2.33
C GLY A 55 -6.86 -6.37 2.33
N SER A 56 -8.05 -6.64 2.86
CA SER A 56 -8.65 -7.99 2.87
C SER A 56 -9.62 -8.21 1.70
N GLY A 57 -9.79 -9.48 1.32
CA GLY A 57 -10.83 -9.93 0.40
C GLY A 57 -12.23 -9.99 1.04
N GLY A 58 -13.22 -10.48 0.30
CA GLY A 58 -14.57 -10.72 0.83
C GLY A 58 -15.69 -10.19 -0.06
N GLU A 59 -16.81 -9.74 0.54
CA GLU A 59 -17.91 -9.15 -0.23
C GLU A 59 -17.61 -7.70 -0.62
N LEU A 60 -17.22 -7.52 -1.87
CA LEU A 60 -16.68 -6.26 -2.37
C LEU A 60 -17.63 -5.51 -3.33
N LEU A 61 -17.36 -4.22 -3.51
CA LEU A 61 -18.03 -3.28 -4.40
C LEU A 61 -16.98 -2.49 -5.21
N SER A 62 -17.02 -2.63 -6.53
CA SER A 62 -16.18 -1.87 -7.47
C SER A 62 -16.75 -0.49 -7.78
N CYS A 63 -15.88 0.46 -8.16
CA CYS A 63 -16.29 1.75 -8.70
C CYS A 63 -16.42 1.69 -10.24
N ASP A 64 -17.50 2.26 -10.82
CA ASP A 64 -17.69 2.30 -12.28
C ASP A 64 -16.74 3.25 -13.05
N LYS A 65 -15.77 3.89 -12.36
CA LYS A 65 -14.84 4.87 -12.95
C LYS A 65 -13.36 4.69 -12.59
N CYS A 66 -13.02 3.76 -11.71
CA CYS A 66 -11.64 3.43 -11.39
C CYS A 66 -11.53 1.96 -10.96
N PRO A 67 -10.35 1.32 -11.02
CA PRO A 67 -10.18 -0.08 -10.66
C PRO A 67 -10.30 -0.36 -9.16
N ASN A 68 -10.64 0.64 -8.33
CA ASN A 68 -10.71 0.46 -6.88
C ASN A 68 -11.97 -0.30 -6.47
N ILE A 69 -11.77 -1.17 -5.48
CA ILE A 69 -12.74 -2.10 -4.95
C ILE A 69 -12.78 -1.90 -3.43
N TYR A 70 -13.96 -1.91 -2.81
CA TYR A 70 -14.17 -1.56 -1.41
C TYR A 70 -15.16 -2.51 -0.73
N HIS A 71 -15.01 -2.79 0.57
CA HIS A 71 -16.15 -3.27 1.37
C HIS A 71 -17.15 -2.14 1.58
N ILE A 72 -18.43 -2.50 1.67
CA ILE A 72 -19.56 -1.57 1.88
C ILE A 72 -19.34 -0.71 3.14
N GLU A 73 -18.79 -1.32 4.19
CA GLU A 73 -18.50 -0.70 5.49
C GLU A 73 -17.21 0.13 5.51
N CYS A 74 -16.28 -0.15 4.60
CA CYS A 74 -14.98 0.53 4.50
C CYS A 74 -14.99 1.72 3.52
N ILE A 75 -16.16 2.06 2.98
CA ILE A 75 -16.39 3.30 2.22
C ILE A 75 -16.59 4.45 3.22
N LEU A 76 -16.18 5.67 2.86
CA LEU A 76 -16.46 6.87 3.65
C LEU A 76 -17.50 7.76 2.92
N PRO A 77 -18.65 8.07 3.55
CA PRO A 77 -19.19 7.46 4.77
C PRO A 77 -19.65 6.00 4.54
N PRO A 78 -19.65 5.13 5.58
CA PRO A 78 -20.03 3.73 5.43
C PRO A 78 -21.43 3.56 4.85
N LEU A 79 -21.54 2.70 3.82
CA LEU A 79 -22.81 2.40 3.19
C LEU A 79 -23.58 1.35 4.01
N ARG A 80 -24.91 1.39 3.96
CA ARG A 80 -25.78 0.43 4.67
C ARG A 80 -26.22 -0.76 3.82
N ARG A 81 -25.99 -0.72 2.50
CA ARG A 81 -26.37 -1.75 1.51
C ARG A 81 -25.69 -1.47 0.18
N LYS A 82 -25.54 -2.50 -0.66
CA LYS A 82 -25.08 -2.34 -2.04
C LYS A 82 -25.99 -1.35 -2.81
N PRO A 83 -25.41 -0.37 -3.52
CA PRO A 83 -26.13 0.47 -4.47
C PRO A 83 -26.84 -0.37 -5.54
N ARG A 84 -27.90 0.17 -6.14
CA ARG A 84 -28.53 -0.43 -7.34
C ARG A 84 -28.24 0.49 -8.52
N GLY A 85 -27.51 -0.02 -9.51
CA GLY A 85 -27.01 0.78 -10.63
C GLY A 85 -25.65 1.43 -10.33
N VAL A 86 -25.27 2.39 -11.18
CA VAL A 86 -23.93 3.00 -11.20
C VAL A 86 -23.54 3.61 -9.86
N TRP A 87 -22.37 3.24 -9.34
CA TRP A 87 -21.78 3.76 -8.12
C TRP A 87 -20.33 4.23 -8.33
N LEU A 88 -20.04 5.39 -7.74
CA LEU A 88 -18.74 6.04 -7.80
C LEU A 88 -18.19 6.20 -6.37
N CYS A 89 -16.92 5.86 -6.16
CA CYS A 89 -16.24 6.14 -4.89
C CYS A 89 -16.12 7.65 -4.65
N ALA A 90 -15.83 8.06 -3.40
CA ALA A 90 -15.74 9.47 -3.00
C ALA A 90 -14.87 10.30 -3.96
N ASN A 91 -13.65 9.84 -4.22
CA ASN A 91 -12.68 10.50 -5.10
C ASN A 91 -13.21 10.69 -6.54
N CYS A 92 -13.89 9.67 -7.09
CA CYS A 92 -14.48 9.73 -8.43
C CYS A 92 -15.70 10.66 -8.48
N ARG A 93 -16.41 10.86 -7.36
CA ARG A 93 -17.50 11.83 -7.24
C ARG A 93 -16.97 13.26 -7.15
N GLU A 94 -15.93 13.49 -6.35
CA GLU A 94 -15.29 14.80 -6.19
C GLU A 94 -14.64 15.29 -7.49
N ARG A 95 -13.95 14.40 -8.22
CA ARG A 95 -13.42 14.68 -9.57
C ARG A 95 -14.48 15.09 -10.56
N LYS A 96 -15.69 14.54 -10.44
CA LYS A 96 -16.81 14.94 -11.30
C LYS A 96 -17.32 16.33 -10.89
N ALA A 97 -17.51 16.58 -9.60
CA ALA A 97 -17.94 17.89 -9.08
C ALA A 97 -16.97 19.02 -9.48
N ASN A 98 -15.66 18.77 -9.49
CA ASN A 98 -14.66 19.74 -9.95
C ASN A 98 -14.62 19.93 -11.47
N LYS A 99 -15.18 19.01 -12.27
CA LYS A 99 -15.26 19.13 -13.75
C LYS A 99 -16.53 19.81 -14.24
N ASP A 100 -17.64 19.64 -13.52
CA ASP A 100 -18.93 20.23 -13.86
C ASP A 100 -18.98 21.76 -13.57
N HIS A 101 -17.88 22.36 -13.10
CA HIS A 101 -17.78 23.77 -12.68
C HIS A 101 -16.94 24.66 -13.63
N ASP A 102 -16.29 24.09 -14.65
CA ASP A 102 -15.35 24.77 -15.57
C ASP A 102 -15.91 24.93 -17.00
N SER A 103 -17.25 24.95 -17.13
CA SER A 103 -17.93 25.05 -18.42
C SER A 103 -19.21 25.89 -18.39
N ASP A 104 -19.17 27.09 -17.80
CA ASP A 104 -20.00 28.20 -18.30
C ASP A 104 -19.40 29.60 -18.02
N ASP A 105 -19.65 30.47 -18.99
CA ASP A 105 -19.53 31.93 -19.06
C ASP A 105 -18.19 32.69 -18.75
N SER A 106 -18.12 33.87 -19.35
CA SER A 106 -16.98 34.79 -19.40
C SER A 106 -16.98 35.80 -18.24
N SER A 107 -15.79 36.37 -17.99
CA SER A 107 -15.54 37.55 -17.13
C SER A 107 -16.01 37.46 -15.66
N GLU A 108 -15.06 37.30 -14.75
CA GLU A 108 -14.66 38.32 -13.74
C GLU A 108 -13.48 37.76 -12.92
N VAL A 109 -12.62 38.62 -12.39
CA VAL A 109 -11.34 38.20 -11.75
C VAL A 109 -11.56 37.92 -10.26
N CYS A 110 -11.29 36.69 -9.80
CA CYS A 110 -11.17 36.39 -8.36
C CYS A 110 -9.69 36.18 -7.93
N PRO A 111 -9.24 36.82 -6.84
CA PRO A 111 -7.87 36.66 -6.33
C PRO A 111 -7.73 35.55 -5.28
N VAL A 112 -6.49 35.31 -4.83
CA VAL A 112 -6.10 34.49 -3.64
C VAL A 112 -5.99 32.95 -3.81
N THR A 113 -5.36 32.48 -4.90
CA THR A 113 -4.53 31.24 -4.87
C THR A 113 -3.17 31.42 -5.57
N ARG A 114 -2.71 32.67 -5.74
CA ARG A 114 -1.43 33.00 -6.38
C ARG A 114 -0.22 32.63 -5.50
N ARG A 115 0.21 31.36 -5.49
CA ARG A 115 1.63 31.05 -5.18
C ARG A 115 2.31 29.84 -5.82
N CYS A 116 1.65 29.01 -6.63
CA CYS A 116 2.34 28.03 -7.52
C CYS A 116 1.77 28.00 -8.95
N ARG A 117 1.41 29.15 -9.52
CA ARG A 117 1.04 29.24 -10.95
C ARG A 117 1.83 30.32 -11.67
N ARG A 118 3.03 29.95 -12.11
CA ARG A 118 3.80 30.58 -13.21
C ARG A 118 4.95 29.64 -13.63
N GLU A 119 4.84 29.15 -14.85
CA GLU A 119 5.95 28.74 -15.71
C GLU A 119 6.85 27.61 -15.16
N ALA A 120 6.23 26.45 -14.90
CA ALA A 120 6.86 25.19 -15.27
C ALA A 120 6.55 24.96 -16.76
N GLU A 121 7.57 24.62 -17.55
CA GLU A 121 7.35 24.12 -18.92
C GLU A 121 6.59 22.79 -18.83
N ASP A 122 5.65 22.56 -19.76
CA ASP A 122 4.61 21.52 -19.70
C ASP A 122 5.19 20.12 -20.01
N LEU A 123 6.13 19.67 -19.17
CA LEU A 123 6.64 18.30 -19.10
C LEU A 123 5.48 17.43 -18.60
N PRO A 124 4.91 16.55 -19.44
CA PRO A 124 3.80 15.71 -19.02
C PRO A 124 4.27 14.75 -17.93
N LEU A 125 3.49 14.60 -16.87
CA LEU A 125 3.66 13.53 -15.89
C LEU A 125 3.89 12.20 -16.62
N HIS A 126 5.07 11.60 -16.45
CA HIS A 126 5.50 10.40 -17.17
C HIS A 126 4.82 9.14 -16.59
N ASN A 127 3.49 9.12 -16.60
CA ASN A 127 2.68 8.18 -15.85
C ASN A 127 2.97 6.72 -16.24
N ALA A 128 3.33 6.41 -17.49
CA ALA A 128 3.70 5.06 -17.88
C ALA A 128 5.01 4.64 -17.20
N GLU A 129 6.03 5.48 -17.28
CA GLU A 129 7.35 5.28 -16.70
C GLU A 129 7.29 5.25 -15.16
N LEU A 130 6.46 6.09 -14.53
CA LEU A 130 6.22 6.08 -13.08
C LEU A 130 5.51 4.79 -12.61
N GLN A 131 4.55 4.28 -13.39
CA GLN A 131 3.90 3.00 -13.10
C GLN A 131 4.88 1.83 -13.24
N ASP A 132 5.70 1.81 -14.29
CA ASP A 132 6.71 0.77 -14.52
C ASP A 132 7.81 0.79 -13.44
N LEU A 133 8.30 1.98 -13.06
CA LEU A 133 9.23 2.17 -11.94
C LEU A 133 8.64 1.60 -10.64
N LEU A 134 7.41 1.99 -10.31
CA LEU A 134 6.75 1.57 -9.08
C LEU A 134 6.48 0.06 -9.05
N ALA A 135 6.07 -0.52 -10.18
CA ALA A 135 5.82 -1.95 -10.30
C ALA A 135 7.09 -2.79 -10.08
N GLU A 136 8.23 -2.37 -10.65
CA GLU A 136 9.52 -3.04 -10.44
C GLU A 136 10.00 -2.91 -8.99
N ILE A 137 9.85 -1.73 -8.38
CA ILE A 137 10.24 -1.48 -6.99
C ILE A 137 9.40 -2.29 -6.01
N MET A 138 8.07 -2.29 -6.14
CA MET A 138 7.19 -3.09 -5.26
C MET A 138 7.37 -4.60 -5.40
N LYS A 139 7.91 -5.08 -6.53
CA LYS A 139 8.21 -6.50 -6.79
C LYS A 139 9.57 -6.93 -6.24
N HIS A 140 10.46 -6.00 -5.92
CA HIS A 140 11.81 -6.34 -5.46
C HIS A 140 11.78 -7.05 -4.09
N LYS A 141 12.64 -8.06 -3.90
CA LYS A 141 12.68 -8.89 -2.67
C LYS A 141 12.86 -8.10 -1.37
N ASP A 142 13.48 -6.92 -1.44
CA ASP A 142 13.76 -6.06 -0.28
C ASP A 142 12.63 -5.02 -0.05
N ALA A 143 11.55 -5.04 -0.84
CA ALA A 143 10.45 -4.08 -0.77
C ALA A 143 9.42 -4.37 0.32
N TRP A 144 9.40 -5.57 0.90
CA TRP A 144 8.38 -6.01 1.87
C TRP A 144 8.12 -5.07 3.07
N PRO A 145 9.08 -4.29 3.61
CA PRO A 145 8.78 -3.33 4.69
C PRO A 145 8.05 -2.07 4.21
N PHE A 146 8.05 -1.82 2.90
CA PHE A 146 7.73 -0.52 2.29
C PHE A 146 6.50 -0.57 1.38
N VAL A 147 5.88 -1.74 1.16
CA VAL A 147 4.71 -1.92 0.27
C VAL A 147 3.37 -1.50 0.88
N ARG A 148 3.33 -1.22 2.19
CA ARG A 148 2.14 -0.79 2.93
C ARG A 148 2.52 0.15 4.09
N PRO A 149 1.57 0.92 4.66
CA PRO A 149 1.82 1.70 5.86
C PRO A 149 2.34 0.84 7.03
N VAL A 150 3.28 1.41 7.78
CA VAL A 150 3.75 0.84 9.06
C VAL A 150 2.61 0.89 10.06
N GLN A 151 2.19 -0.25 10.64
CA GLN A 151 1.07 -0.25 11.57
C GLN A 151 1.53 0.03 13.00
N LYS A 152 0.81 0.89 13.72
CA LYS A 152 1.12 1.23 15.12
C LYS A 152 1.04 0.02 16.08
N ILE A 153 0.34 -1.06 15.70
CA ILE A 153 0.34 -2.31 16.48
C ILE A 153 1.63 -3.13 16.32
N GLU A 154 2.33 -2.96 15.20
CA GLU A 154 3.60 -3.62 14.90
C GLU A 154 4.79 -2.78 15.39
N VAL A 155 4.68 -1.45 15.27
CA VAL A 155 5.72 -0.48 15.63
C VAL A 155 5.09 0.68 16.43
N PRO A 156 4.96 0.57 17.76
CA PRO A 156 4.15 1.49 18.58
C PRO A 156 4.58 2.96 18.58
N ASP A 157 5.87 3.22 18.51
CA ASP A 157 6.52 4.54 18.59
C ASP A 157 6.85 5.15 17.23
N TYR A 158 6.57 4.45 16.12
CA TYR A 158 6.89 4.91 14.75
C TYR A 158 6.36 6.32 14.47
N TYR A 159 5.09 6.57 14.78
CA TYR A 159 4.41 7.84 14.54
C TYR A 159 4.77 8.94 15.56
N ASP A 160 5.52 8.61 16.60
CA ASP A 160 6.07 9.60 17.54
C ASP A 160 7.44 10.13 17.05
N VAL A 161 8.07 9.42 16.10
CA VAL A 161 9.35 9.76 15.45
C VAL A 161 9.14 10.28 14.03
N ILE A 162 8.32 9.58 13.23
CA ILE A 162 8.07 9.87 11.81
C ILE A 162 6.80 10.70 11.64
N THR A 163 6.98 11.97 11.28
CA THR A 163 5.91 12.97 11.16
C THR A 163 5.20 12.97 9.81
N LYS A 164 5.82 12.41 8.77
CA LYS A 164 5.29 12.31 7.41
C LYS A 164 5.42 10.86 6.91
N PRO A 165 4.57 9.94 7.36
CA PRO A 165 4.62 8.54 6.93
C PRO A 165 4.37 8.44 5.42
N MET A 166 5.12 7.56 4.74
CA MET A 166 4.94 7.26 3.32
C MET A 166 5.35 5.82 3.02
N ASP A 167 4.70 5.21 2.03
CA ASP A 167 4.91 3.83 1.58
C ASP A 167 4.51 3.67 0.09
N PHE A 168 5.03 2.65 -0.58
CA PHE A 168 4.76 2.41 -2.00
C PHE A 168 3.29 2.05 -2.30
N GLY A 169 2.53 1.55 -1.31
CA GLY A 169 1.10 1.33 -1.43
C GLY A 169 0.33 2.64 -1.52
N THR A 170 0.62 3.58 -0.61
CA THR A 170 0.12 4.96 -0.67
C THR A 170 0.53 5.66 -1.97
N ILE A 171 1.81 5.55 -2.38
CA ILE A 171 2.28 6.15 -3.64
C ILE A 171 1.52 5.59 -4.85
N LYS A 172 1.31 4.26 -4.90
CA LYS A 172 0.54 3.60 -5.96
C LYS A 172 -0.89 4.09 -6.01
N TYR A 173 -1.52 4.26 -4.86
CA TYR A 173 -2.85 4.84 -4.75
C TYR A 173 -2.86 6.29 -5.29
N LYS A 174 -1.94 7.15 -4.85
CA LYS A 174 -1.84 8.55 -5.31
C LYS A 174 -1.62 8.65 -6.82
N LEU A 175 -0.77 7.81 -7.40
CA LEU A 175 -0.52 7.77 -8.84
C LEU A 175 -1.74 7.27 -9.63
N ASN A 176 -2.38 6.18 -9.19
CA ASN A 176 -3.62 5.67 -9.81
C ASN A 176 -4.78 6.64 -9.68
N MET A 177 -4.81 7.41 -8.59
CA MET A 177 -5.75 8.50 -8.43
C MET A 177 -5.32 9.75 -9.20
N GLY A 178 -4.11 9.87 -9.76
CA GLY A 178 -3.65 11.13 -10.37
C GLY A 178 -3.76 12.30 -9.37
N GLU A 179 -3.21 12.09 -8.18
CA GLU A 179 -3.00 13.13 -7.16
C GLU A 179 -1.63 13.83 -7.33
N TYR A 180 -0.74 13.26 -8.14
CA TYR A 180 0.48 13.92 -8.62
C TYR A 180 0.18 14.72 -9.89
N THR A 181 0.74 15.93 -9.95
CA THR A 181 0.64 16.86 -11.06
C THR A 181 1.91 16.90 -11.92
N CYS A 182 3.06 16.58 -11.33
CA CYS A 182 4.34 16.41 -12.03
C CYS A 182 5.17 15.26 -11.41
N ASP A 183 6.24 14.85 -12.10
CA ASP A 183 7.09 13.73 -11.65
C ASP A 183 7.76 14.04 -10.30
N GLU A 184 8.15 15.29 -10.06
CA GLU A 184 8.85 15.71 -8.84
C GLU A 184 8.04 15.42 -7.57
N GLU A 185 6.70 15.50 -7.63
CA GLU A 185 5.84 15.16 -6.48
C GLU A 185 5.82 13.66 -6.20
N PHE A 186 5.78 12.81 -7.24
CA PHE A 186 5.91 11.35 -7.09
C PHE A 186 7.29 10.99 -6.55
N MET A 187 8.34 11.57 -7.13
CA MET A 187 9.72 11.25 -6.79
C MET A 187 10.03 11.66 -5.35
N SER A 188 9.53 12.83 -4.90
CA SER A 188 9.68 13.27 -3.50
C SER A 188 9.05 12.30 -2.51
N ASP A 189 7.82 11.81 -2.77
CA ASP A 189 7.18 10.82 -1.91
C ASP A 189 7.93 9.47 -1.92
N ALA A 190 8.44 9.04 -3.08
CA ALA A 190 9.23 7.81 -3.19
C ALA A 190 10.55 7.89 -2.40
N VAL A 191 11.24 9.04 -2.43
CA VAL A 191 12.44 9.31 -1.62
C VAL A 191 12.12 9.31 -0.13
N LEU A 192 11.02 9.95 0.27
CA LEU A 192 10.55 10.02 1.66
C LEU A 192 10.34 8.64 2.31
N VAL A 193 9.99 7.59 1.54
CA VAL A 193 9.94 6.20 2.05
C VAL A 193 11.30 5.77 2.62
N PHE A 194 12.38 6.07 1.89
CA PHE A 194 13.74 5.70 2.28
C PHE A 194 14.30 6.61 3.38
N GLU A 195 13.99 7.91 3.34
CA GLU A 195 14.37 8.86 4.40
C GLU A 195 13.73 8.49 5.74
N ASN A 196 12.43 8.15 5.73
CA ASN A 196 11.73 7.66 6.92
C ASN A 196 12.34 6.35 7.43
N CYS A 197 12.74 5.45 6.53
CA CYS A 197 13.46 4.22 6.88
C CYS A 197 14.77 4.53 7.60
N ASN A 198 15.59 5.42 7.06
CA ASN A 198 16.90 5.80 7.61
C ASN A 198 16.77 6.60 8.92
N THR A 199 15.76 7.45 9.02
CA THR A 199 15.46 8.25 10.22
C THR A 199 15.05 7.35 11.39
N TYR A 200 14.15 6.40 11.13
CA TYR A 200 13.64 5.49 12.16
C TYR A 200 14.67 4.42 12.54
N ASN A 201 15.09 3.59 11.58
CA ASN A 201 15.89 2.39 11.82
C ASN A 201 17.38 2.70 12.04
N ASP A 202 18.07 1.86 12.80
CA ASP A 202 19.53 1.90 12.92
C ASP A 202 20.21 1.17 11.76
N SER A 203 21.45 1.57 11.43
CA SER A 203 22.15 1.11 10.21
C SER A 203 22.46 -0.39 10.18
N ASP A 204 22.46 -1.04 11.34
CA ASP A 204 22.63 -2.50 11.48
C ASP A 204 21.32 -3.28 11.26
N ALA A 205 20.16 -2.64 11.39
CA ALA A 205 18.86 -3.28 11.19
C ALA A 205 18.69 -3.82 9.75
N ASP A 206 18.05 -4.98 9.61
CA ASP A 206 17.80 -5.58 8.30
C ASP A 206 16.90 -4.69 7.43
N VAL A 207 15.91 -4.01 8.03
CA VAL A 207 15.00 -3.07 7.33
C VAL A 207 15.76 -1.87 6.75
N TYR A 208 16.70 -1.29 7.51
CA TYR A 208 17.59 -0.24 7.00
C TYR A 208 18.39 -0.74 5.80
N ARG A 209 19.01 -1.91 5.94
CA ARG A 209 19.81 -2.52 4.86
C ARG A 209 18.97 -2.91 3.64
N CYS A 210 17.69 -3.26 3.81
CA CYS A 210 16.72 -3.42 2.72
C CYS A 210 16.46 -2.07 2.01
N GLY A 211 16.21 -1.01 2.77
CA GLY A 211 16.01 0.35 2.24
C GLY A 211 17.18 0.81 1.38
N VAL A 212 18.41 0.71 1.89
CA VAL A 212 19.64 1.09 1.14
C VAL A 212 19.81 0.27 -0.15
N ARG A 213 19.49 -1.02 -0.16
CA ARG A 213 19.57 -1.84 -1.38
C ARG A 213 18.49 -1.45 -2.39
N LEU A 214 17.27 -1.22 -1.92
CA LEU A 214 16.14 -0.87 -2.77
C LEU A 214 16.26 0.55 -3.35
N LEU A 215 16.86 1.49 -2.60
CA LEU A 215 17.17 2.84 -3.07
C LEU A 215 18.09 2.83 -4.30
N LYS A 216 19.15 2.00 -4.28
CA LYS A 216 20.05 1.82 -5.44
C LYS A 216 19.34 1.20 -6.65
N VAL A 217 18.30 0.39 -6.44
CA VAL A 217 17.44 -0.12 -7.53
C VAL A 217 16.54 1.00 -8.06
N PHE A 218 15.95 1.82 -7.18
CA PHE A 218 15.14 2.99 -7.53
C PHE A 218 15.92 4.00 -8.37
N GLU A 219 17.06 4.48 -7.88
CA GLU A 219 17.94 5.41 -8.61
C GLU A 219 18.32 4.88 -10.00
N LYS A 220 18.72 3.61 -10.08
CA LYS A 220 19.08 2.96 -11.35
C LYS A 220 17.89 2.90 -12.30
N LYS A 221 16.71 2.50 -11.82
CA LYS A 221 15.51 2.36 -12.64
C LYS A 221 14.96 3.71 -13.09
N SER A 222 14.98 4.73 -12.23
CA SER A 222 14.65 6.11 -12.61
C SER A 222 15.55 6.60 -13.76
N LYS A 223 16.87 6.40 -13.65
CA LYS A 223 17.83 6.74 -14.70
C LYS A 223 17.61 5.96 -16.00
N GLU A 224 17.31 4.65 -15.92
CA GLU A 224 16.97 3.81 -17.09
C GLU A 224 15.68 4.26 -17.81
N LEU A 225 14.73 4.83 -17.07
CA LEU A 225 13.45 5.33 -17.59
C LEU A 225 13.47 6.83 -17.96
N GLY A 226 14.61 7.52 -17.82
CA GLY A 226 14.74 8.95 -18.11
C GLY A 226 14.12 9.90 -17.08
N LEU A 227 13.69 9.36 -15.93
CA LEU A 227 13.07 10.13 -14.84
C LEU A 227 14.15 10.89 -14.04
N LYS A 228 13.86 12.14 -13.68
CA LYS A 228 14.75 12.98 -12.87
C LYS A 228 14.64 12.60 -11.39
N LEU A 229 15.77 12.36 -10.74
CA LEU A 229 15.84 12.24 -9.28
C LEU A 229 15.86 13.64 -8.65
N PRO A 230 15.26 13.85 -7.46
CA PRO A 230 15.37 15.10 -6.71
C PRO A 230 16.84 15.48 -6.49
N GLU A 231 17.16 16.78 -6.51
CA GLU A 231 18.55 17.26 -6.39
C GLU A 231 19.23 16.81 -5.08
N GLU A 232 18.46 16.69 -4.00
CA GLU A 232 18.90 16.23 -2.67
C GLU A 232 19.46 14.80 -2.65
N MET A 233 19.28 14.04 -3.72
CA MET A 233 19.80 12.68 -3.92
C MET A 233 20.99 12.57 -4.90
N GLN A 234 21.44 13.68 -5.51
CA GLN A 234 22.40 13.61 -6.62
C GLN A 234 23.88 13.59 -6.19
N ASP A 235 24.16 13.85 -4.91
CA ASP A 235 25.50 13.81 -4.33
C ASP A 235 25.74 12.51 -3.55
N ASP A 236 26.54 11.60 -4.12
CA ASP A 236 27.87 11.25 -3.56
C ASP A 236 28.50 10.02 -4.25
N ASP A 237 29.68 10.23 -4.82
CA ASP A 237 30.60 9.20 -5.33
C ASP A 237 31.69 8.91 -4.25
N GLY A 238 31.30 8.33 -3.11
CA GLY A 238 32.24 7.58 -2.26
C GLY A 238 32.60 8.11 -0.86
N ALA A 239 31.65 8.70 -0.14
CA ALA A 239 31.72 9.03 1.28
C ALA A 239 30.75 8.18 2.11
N GLU A 240 31.28 7.42 3.08
CA GLU A 240 30.45 6.84 4.13
C GLU A 240 29.87 7.99 4.98
N THR A 241 28.57 8.26 4.84
CA THR A 241 27.88 9.26 5.67
C THR A 241 27.79 8.77 7.12
N GLU A 242 28.73 9.20 7.96
CA GLU A 242 28.68 8.95 9.41
C GLU A 242 27.37 9.52 9.98
N GLN A 243 26.52 8.63 10.55
CA GLN A 243 25.29 9.06 11.18
C GLN A 243 25.56 9.78 12.52
N PRO A 244 24.78 10.81 12.88
CA PRO A 244 24.76 11.33 14.24
C PRO A 244 24.32 10.21 15.20
N THR A 245 25.14 9.91 16.21
CA THR A 245 24.86 8.81 17.15
C THR A 245 23.51 9.00 17.85
N LYS A 246 22.50 8.19 17.49
CA LYS A 246 21.21 8.18 18.20
C LYS A 246 21.47 7.80 19.66
N ARG A 247 21.19 8.72 20.59
CA ARG A 247 21.34 8.45 22.02
C ARG A 247 20.32 7.39 22.44
N LYS A 248 20.80 6.21 22.83
CA LYS A 248 19.97 5.16 23.44
C LYS A 248 19.14 5.74 24.57
N ARG A 249 17.82 5.84 24.36
CA ARG A 249 16.88 6.24 25.40
C ARG A 249 16.67 5.03 26.30
N THR A 250 17.11 5.14 27.55
CA THR A 250 17.00 4.06 28.53
C THR A 250 15.54 3.75 28.84
N LYS A 251 15.23 2.45 28.74
CA LYS A 251 14.08 1.68 29.22
C LYS A 251 13.08 2.37 30.16
#